data_AF-A0A6C0C3Y7-F1
#
_entry.id   AF-A0A6C0C3Y7-F1
#
_cell.length_a   1.000
_cell.length_b   1.000
_cell.length_c   1.000
_cell.angle_alpha   90.00
_cell.angle_beta   90.00
_cell.angle_gamma   90.00
#
_symmetry.space_group_name_H-M   'P 1'
#
loop_
_entity.id
_entity.type
_entity.pdbx_description
1 polymer ?
#
loop_
_entity_poly.entity_id
_entity_poly.type
_entity_poly.pdbx_seq_one_letter_code
_entity_poly.pdbx_strand_id
1 'polypeptide(L)'
;MKIKKAGEKVEDKEYYYYIRQLYNSRDDTYMTRIAEFVYLNKTCFRGIFRLNKSGGFNVPYGNYKNPKIADPIEFEKVSKSIQNVEFICSDFEKVNIRSKKDFVYLDPPYVPEKKDSFVAYDKVGFTEEKNNALFDKCVKMKCKWMMSNSNTEPVREKLKKFNIVEIEARRAINSKNPAAKTKEIIVYN
;
A
#
# COMPACT_ATOMS: atom_id res chain seq x y z
N MET A 1 20.31 -32.61 4.76
CA MET A 1 18.94 -32.03 4.66
C MET A 1 18.04 -33.11 4.06
N LYS A 2 17.15 -33.73 4.85
CA LYS A 2 16.31 -34.85 4.39
C LYS A 2 15.20 -34.29 3.49
N ILE A 3 15.29 -34.56 2.19
CA ILE A 3 14.20 -34.32 1.24
C ILE A 3 13.10 -35.34 1.58
N LYS A 4 11.98 -34.86 2.14
CA LYS A 4 10.80 -35.67 2.48
C LYS A 4 10.00 -35.97 1.20
N LYS A 5 9.48 -37.20 1.11
CA LYS A 5 8.73 -37.71 -0.06
C LYS A 5 7.38 -36.99 -0.23
N ALA A 6 6.90 -36.95 -1.48
CA ALA A 6 5.57 -36.47 -1.83
C ALA A 6 4.49 -37.23 -1.04
N GLY A 7 3.68 -36.51 -0.27
CA GLY A 7 2.57 -37.05 0.53
C GLY A 7 2.60 -36.68 2.01
N GLU A 8 3.72 -36.18 2.54
CA GLU A 8 3.74 -35.58 3.87
C GLU A 8 3.19 -34.15 3.80
N LYS A 9 2.08 -33.86 4.50
CA LYS A 9 1.61 -32.49 4.74
C LYS A 9 2.73 -31.75 5.46
N VAL A 10 3.51 -30.95 4.74
CA VAL A 10 4.22 -29.84 5.37
C VAL A 10 3.13 -29.00 6.01
N GLU A 11 3.20 -28.77 7.33
CA GLU A 11 2.24 -27.87 7.97
C GLU A 11 2.32 -26.53 7.24
N ASP A 12 1.18 -26.01 6.76
CA ASP A 12 1.12 -24.80 5.91
C ASP A 12 1.93 -23.63 6.50
N LYS A 13 2.05 -23.60 7.83
CA LYS A 13 2.86 -22.64 8.60
C LYS A 13 4.37 -22.83 8.41
N GLU A 14 4.89 -24.05 8.46
CA GLU A 14 6.33 -24.31 8.25
C GLU A 14 6.73 -23.97 6.81
N TYR A 15 5.92 -24.40 5.85
CA TYR A 15 6.13 -24.07 4.43
C TYR A 15 6.11 -22.55 4.21
N TYR A 16 5.19 -21.83 4.85
CA TYR A 16 5.16 -20.37 4.82
C TYR A 16 6.49 -19.73 5.27
N TYR A 17 7.06 -20.19 6.39
CA TYR A 17 8.31 -19.61 6.88
C TYR A 17 9.53 -20.00 6.02
N TYR A 18 9.50 -21.17 5.41
CA TYR A 18 10.49 -21.57 4.40
C TYR A 18 10.46 -20.65 3.18
N ILE A 19 9.28 -20.43 2.57
CA ILE A 19 9.14 -19.50 1.44
C ILE A 19 9.53 -18.07 1.84
N ARG A 20 9.21 -17.65 3.06
CA ARG A 20 9.63 -16.33 3.56
C ARG A 20 11.15 -16.20 3.65
N GLN A 21 11.86 -17.28 3.98
CA GLN A 21 13.31 -17.30 4.02
C GLN A 21 13.89 -17.17 2.60
N LEU A 22 13.37 -17.92 1.62
CA LEU A 22 13.80 -17.82 0.21
C LEU A 22 13.58 -16.41 -0.35
N TYR A 23 12.37 -15.88 -0.19
CA TYR A 23 12.03 -14.52 -0.63
C TYR A 23 12.99 -13.46 -0.06
N ASN A 24 13.41 -13.64 1.20
CA ASN A 24 14.32 -12.72 1.87
C ASN A 24 15.79 -12.92 1.51
N SER A 25 16.20 -14.10 1.05
CA SER A 25 17.59 -14.34 0.61
C SER A 25 17.87 -13.65 -0.72
N ARG A 26 16.85 -13.52 -1.58
CA ARG A 26 16.93 -12.88 -2.90
C ARG A 26 17.89 -13.58 -3.87
N ASP A 27 18.18 -14.85 -3.64
CA ASP A 27 19.09 -15.64 -4.47
C ASP A 27 18.42 -16.23 -5.74
N ASP A 28 17.10 -16.09 -5.84
CA ASP A 28 16.29 -16.65 -6.92
C ASP A 28 16.01 -15.69 -8.07
N THR A 29 15.51 -16.26 -9.17
CA THR A 29 15.09 -15.50 -10.35
C THR A 29 13.98 -14.50 -10.01
N TYR A 30 13.86 -13.44 -10.82
CA TYR A 30 12.78 -12.45 -10.68
C TYR A 30 11.38 -13.09 -10.68
N MET A 31 11.14 -14.08 -11.55
CA MET A 31 9.87 -14.78 -11.64
C MET A 31 9.55 -15.60 -10.38
N THR A 32 10.55 -16.32 -9.85
CA THR A 32 10.42 -17.06 -8.59
C THR A 32 10.06 -16.10 -7.46
N ARG A 33 10.76 -14.97 -7.35
CA ARG A 33 10.51 -13.97 -6.31
C ARG A 33 9.12 -13.34 -6.39
N ILE A 34 8.56 -13.16 -7.58
CA ILE A 34 7.16 -12.72 -7.74
C ILE A 34 6.19 -13.79 -7.23
N ALA A 35 6.39 -15.06 -7.62
CA ALA A 35 5.53 -16.15 -7.19
C ALA A 35 5.56 -16.30 -5.66
N GLU A 36 6.74 -16.24 -5.05
CA GLU A 36 6.91 -16.24 -3.59
C GLU A 36 6.22 -15.05 -2.93
N PHE A 37 6.36 -13.84 -3.49
CA PHE A 37 5.67 -12.66 -2.97
C PHE A 37 4.15 -12.82 -2.99
N VAL A 38 3.59 -13.27 -4.11
CA VAL A 38 2.14 -13.52 -4.23
C VAL A 38 1.69 -14.56 -3.22
N TYR A 39 2.42 -15.67 -3.09
CA TYR A 39 2.16 -16.70 -2.09
C TYR A 39 2.18 -16.11 -0.67
N LEU A 40 3.23 -15.39 -0.30
CA LEU A 40 3.39 -14.78 1.02
C LEU A 40 2.27 -13.77 1.29
N ASN A 41 1.97 -12.87 0.35
CA ASN A 41 0.91 -11.87 0.52
C ASN A 41 -0.47 -12.52 0.70
N LYS A 42 -0.77 -13.59 -0.04
CA LYS A 42 -2.07 -14.28 0.06
C LYS A 42 -2.21 -15.16 1.30
N THR A 43 -1.10 -15.53 1.94
CA THR A 43 -1.08 -16.44 3.10
C THR A 43 -0.67 -15.76 4.41
N CYS A 44 -0.17 -14.51 4.37
CA CYS A 44 0.23 -13.77 5.56
C CYS A 44 -0.94 -13.10 6.29
N PHE A 45 -0.72 -12.77 7.56
CA PHE A 45 -1.70 -12.08 8.38
C PHE A 45 -2.20 -10.78 7.71
N ARG A 46 -3.51 -10.71 7.46
CA ARG A 46 -4.24 -9.60 6.82
C ARG A 46 -3.78 -9.22 5.40
N GLY A 47 -2.98 -10.04 4.74
CA GLY A 47 -2.53 -9.77 3.37
C GLY A 47 -1.73 -8.47 3.22
N ILE A 48 -1.08 -8.01 4.29
CA ILE A 48 -0.30 -6.78 4.28
C ILE A 48 1.10 -7.00 3.73
N PHE A 49 1.71 -5.93 3.23
CA PHE A 49 3.14 -5.89 2.94
C PHE A 49 3.87 -5.09 4.03
N ARG A 50 4.85 -5.73 4.67
CA ARG A 50 5.67 -5.10 5.71
C ARG A 50 7.09 -5.66 5.68
N LEU A 51 8.07 -4.76 5.75
CA LEU A 51 9.49 -5.07 5.79
C LEU A 51 10.06 -4.76 7.20
N ASN A 52 11.13 -5.46 7.57
CA ASN A 52 11.95 -5.11 8.73
C ASN A 52 12.98 -4.03 8.36
N LYS A 53 13.79 -3.57 9.34
CA LYS A 53 14.84 -2.57 9.12
C LYS A 53 15.90 -3.00 8.10
N SER A 54 16.08 -4.31 7.91
CA SER A 54 17.02 -4.88 6.92
C SER A 54 16.38 -5.08 5.54
N GLY A 55 15.13 -4.65 5.33
CA GLY A 55 14.43 -4.76 4.05
C GLY A 55 13.88 -6.16 3.74
N GLY A 56 13.81 -7.05 4.73
CA GLY A 56 13.21 -8.39 4.60
C GLY A 56 11.73 -8.41 5.00
N PHE A 57 10.90 -9.16 4.28
CA PHE A 57 9.49 -9.38 4.58
C PHE A 57 9.31 -10.00 5.97
N ASN A 58 8.45 -9.40 6.79
CA ASN A 58 8.34 -9.70 8.22
C ASN A 58 6.91 -9.89 8.73
N VAL A 59 5.97 -10.27 7.87
CA VAL A 59 4.58 -10.55 8.26
C VAL A 59 4.47 -12.01 8.75
N PRO A 60 3.73 -12.30 9.85
CA PRO A 60 3.50 -13.67 10.30
C PRO A 60 2.48 -14.41 9.42
N TYR A 61 2.44 -15.74 9.54
CA TYR A 61 1.46 -16.59 8.87
C TYR A 61 0.03 -16.21 9.26
N GLY A 62 -0.88 -16.14 8.28
CA GLY A 62 -2.25 -15.68 8.45
C GLY A 62 -3.26 -16.75 8.85
N ASN A 63 -2.91 -18.03 8.73
CA ASN A 63 -3.76 -19.17 9.10
C ASN A 63 -5.15 -19.19 8.41
N TYR A 64 -5.19 -18.89 7.11
CA TYR A 64 -6.42 -19.00 6.32
C TYR A 64 -6.68 -20.45 5.94
N LYS A 65 -7.95 -20.89 6.00
CA LYS A 65 -8.32 -22.27 5.66
C LYS A 65 -8.12 -22.63 4.19
N ASN A 66 -8.52 -21.74 3.27
CA ASN A 66 -8.43 -21.91 1.82
C ASN A 66 -8.08 -20.57 1.15
N PRO A 67 -6.82 -20.10 1.27
CA PRO A 67 -6.42 -18.84 0.64
C PRO A 67 -6.46 -18.99 -0.89
N LYS A 68 -7.12 -18.04 -1.57
CA LYS A 68 -7.10 -17.95 -3.03
C LYS A 68 -5.80 -17.29 -3.48
N ILE A 69 -4.77 -18.10 -3.72
CA ILE A 69 -3.39 -17.63 -3.95
C ILE A 69 -3.18 -17.19 -5.41
N ALA A 70 -3.49 -18.06 -6.36
CA ALA A 70 -3.27 -17.84 -7.78
C ALA A 70 -4.54 -18.21 -8.55
N ASP A 71 -5.35 -17.20 -8.86
CA ASP A 71 -6.50 -17.36 -9.75
C ASP A 71 -6.14 -16.86 -11.15
N PRO A 72 -5.99 -17.75 -12.15
CA PRO A 72 -5.69 -17.37 -13.51
C PRO A 72 -6.68 -16.36 -14.10
N ILE A 73 -7.97 -16.47 -13.74
CA ILE A 73 -9.01 -15.58 -14.25
C ILE A 73 -8.80 -14.16 -13.73
N GLU A 74 -8.45 -14.01 -12.45
CA GLU A 74 -8.17 -12.69 -11.87
C GLU A 74 -6.88 -12.08 -12.43
N PHE A 75 -5.84 -12.89 -12.66
CA PHE A 75 -4.61 -12.42 -13.31
C PHE A 75 -4.85 -11.96 -14.74
N GLU A 76 -5.65 -12.70 -15.51
CA GLU A 76 -5.99 -12.32 -16.87
C GLU A 76 -6.80 -11.00 -16.90
N LYS A 77 -7.77 -10.83 -16.00
CA LYS A 77 -8.53 -9.58 -15.87
C LYS A 77 -7.62 -8.39 -15.56
N VAL A 78 -6.77 -8.53 -14.54
CA VAL A 78 -5.83 -7.45 -14.15
C VAL A 78 -4.87 -7.15 -15.30
N SER A 79 -4.29 -8.18 -15.91
CA SER A 79 -3.39 -8.03 -17.06
C SER A 79 -4.04 -7.24 -18.20
N LYS A 80 -5.29 -7.56 -18.55
CA LYS A 80 -6.04 -6.80 -19.57
C LYS A 80 -6.29 -5.35 -19.17
N SER A 81 -6.60 -5.08 -17.90
CA SER A 81 -6.90 -3.71 -17.44
C SER A 81 -5.68 -2.77 -17.41
N ILE A 82 -4.47 -3.31 -17.29
CA ILE A 82 -3.25 -2.51 -17.12
C ILE A 82 -2.38 -2.44 -18.39
N GLN A 83 -2.88 -2.90 -19.55
CA GLN A 83 -2.10 -2.91 -20.80
C GLN A 83 -1.59 -1.52 -21.22
N ASN A 84 -2.33 -0.47 -20.91
CA ASN A 84 -1.99 0.91 -21.24
C ASN A 84 -1.53 1.72 -20.01
N VAL A 85 -0.89 1.05 -19.03
CA VAL A 85 -0.42 1.67 -17.78
C VAL A 85 1.11 1.68 -17.74
N GLU A 86 1.68 2.86 -17.53
CA GLU A 86 3.11 3.03 -17.25
C GLU A 86 3.33 2.98 -15.73
N PHE A 87 4.01 1.93 -15.24
CA PHE A 87 4.36 1.81 -13.83
C PHE A 87 5.69 2.50 -13.54
N ILE A 88 5.67 3.50 -12.67
CA ILE A 88 6.85 4.26 -12.27
C ILE A 88 7.07 4.09 -10.77
N CYS A 89 8.20 3.50 -10.38
CA CYS A 89 8.65 3.46 -8.99
C CYS A 89 9.59 4.63 -8.73
N SER A 90 9.03 5.75 -8.26
CA SER A 90 9.79 6.97 -7.99
C SER A 90 9.20 7.73 -6.81
N ASP A 91 10.00 8.63 -6.23
CA ASP A 91 9.48 9.63 -5.30
C ASP A 91 8.54 10.60 -6.05
N PHE A 92 7.43 10.99 -5.41
CA PHE A 92 6.41 11.83 -6.04
C PHE A 92 6.96 13.18 -6.50
N GLU A 93 8.01 13.70 -5.84
CA GLU A 93 8.62 14.98 -6.21
C GLU A 93 9.21 14.92 -7.63
N LYS A 94 9.74 13.76 -8.02
CA LYS A 94 10.36 13.51 -9.33
C LYS A 94 9.36 13.23 -10.44
N VAL A 95 8.08 13.01 -10.11
CA VAL A 95 7.04 12.76 -11.11
C VAL A 95 6.66 14.09 -11.79
N ASN A 96 6.89 14.18 -13.10
CA ASN A 96 6.54 15.35 -13.89
C ASN A 96 5.13 15.20 -14.47
N ILE A 97 4.30 16.21 -14.26
CA ILE A 97 2.98 16.32 -14.91
C ILE A 97 3.22 16.71 -16.36
N ARG A 98 2.78 15.86 -17.30
CA ARG A 98 3.14 15.96 -18.71
C ARG A 98 2.34 17.04 -19.43
N SER A 99 1.09 17.28 -19.01
CA SER A 99 0.17 18.19 -19.67
C SER A 99 -0.77 18.90 -18.71
N LYS A 100 -1.20 20.11 -19.07
CA LYS A 100 -2.29 20.82 -18.37
C LYS A 100 -3.65 20.10 -18.51
N LYS A 101 -3.78 19.20 -19.49
CA LYS A 101 -4.98 18.39 -19.72
C LYS A 101 -5.00 17.12 -18.85
N ASP A 102 -3.91 16.82 -18.14
CA ASP A 102 -3.86 15.65 -17.27
C ASP A 102 -4.83 15.80 -16.09
N PHE A 103 -5.25 14.64 -15.56
CA PHE A 103 -5.91 14.56 -14.26
C PHE A 103 -5.00 13.79 -13.31
N VAL A 104 -4.71 14.38 -12.15
CA VAL A 104 -3.83 13.79 -11.14
C VAL A 104 -4.64 13.41 -9.91
N TYR A 105 -4.71 12.11 -9.62
CA TYR A 105 -5.23 11.62 -8.35
C TYR A 105 -4.07 11.36 -7.38
N LEU A 106 -4.18 11.90 -6.16
CA LEU A 106 -3.17 11.79 -5.11
C LEU A 106 -3.74 11.10 -3.88
N ASP A 107 -3.13 9.99 -3.47
CA ASP A 107 -3.50 9.25 -2.25
C ASP A 107 -2.23 8.98 -1.42
N PRO A 108 -1.65 10.04 -0.80
CA PRO A 108 -0.45 9.89 0.01
C PRO A 108 -0.74 9.15 1.32
N PRO A 109 0.27 8.73 2.09
CA PRO A 109 0.09 8.44 3.50
C PRO A 109 -0.59 9.62 4.22
N TYR A 110 -1.71 9.37 4.90
CA TYR A 110 -2.52 10.45 5.48
C TYR A 110 -1.82 11.12 6.65
N VAL A 111 -2.05 12.42 6.78
CA VAL A 111 -1.63 13.16 7.98
C VAL A 111 -2.29 12.51 9.21
N PRO A 112 -1.53 12.16 10.26
CA PRO A 112 -2.10 11.52 11.43
C PRO A 112 -3.13 12.42 12.14
N GLU A 113 -4.28 11.86 12.55
CA GLU A 113 -5.28 12.58 13.37
C GLU A 113 -4.75 12.94 14.77
N LYS A 114 -3.76 12.20 15.27
CA LYS A 114 -3.09 12.44 16.55
C LYS A 114 -1.58 12.42 16.36
N LYS A 115 -0.85 13.31 17.04
CA LYS A 115 0.62 13.32 16.99
C LYS A 115 1.25 11.99 17.45
N ASP A 116 0.56 11.26 18.34
CA ASP A 116 1.00 9.97 18.88
C ASP A 116 0.48 8.75 18.10
N SER A 117 -0.32 8.94 17.05
CA SER A 117 -0.70 7.83 16.16
C SER A 117 0.48 7.44 15.28
N PHE A 118 1.44 6.74 15.88
CA PHE A 118 2.54 6.08 15.20
C PHE A 118 1.99 5.05 14.20
N VAL A 119 1.89 5.41 12.93
CA VAL A 119 1.67 4.42 11.87
C VAL A 119 3.05 3.85 11.50
N ALA A 120 3.19 2.52 11.44
CA ALA A 120 4.48 1.89 11.14
C ALA A 120 5.04 2.27 9.76
N TYR A 121 4.21 2.81 8.87
CA TYR A 121 4.61 3.40 7.58
C TYR A 121 5.38 4.73 7.75
N ASP A 122 5.16 5.46 8.85
CA ASP A 122 5.73 6.79 9.10
C ASP A 122 7.18 6.75 9.56
N LYS A 123 7.63 5.64 10.17
CA LYS A 123 8.99 5.53 10.72
C LYS A 123 10.11 5.57 9.67
N VAL A 124 9.80 5.50 8.37
CA VAL A 124 10.82 5.46 7.29
C VAL A 124 10.49 6.34 6.07
N GLY A 125 9.23 6.69 5.77
CA GLY A 125 8.88 7.10 4.40
C GLY A 125 8.37 8.53 4.17
N PHE A 126 7.37 8.98 4.94
CA PHE A 126 6.55 10.14 4.59
C PHE A 126 6.37 11.09 5.78
N THR A 127 7.29 12.06 5.90
CA THR A 127 7.34 13.01 7.01
C THR A 127 6.32 14.15 6.83
N GLU A 128 6.18 14.99 7.85
CA GLU A 128 5.45 16.26 7.75
C GLU A 128 6.04 17.14 6.63
N GLU A 129 7.36 17.14 6.45
CA GLU A 129 8.05 17.85 5.37
C GLU A 129 7.60 17.33 3.99
N LYS A 130 7.47 16.00 3.82
CA LYS A 130 6.96 15.41 2.58
C LYS A 130 5.49 15.74 2.33
N ASN A 131 4.66 15.78 3.38
CA ASN A 131 3.28 16.28 3.27
C ASN A 131 3.26 17.73 2.77
N ASN A 132 4.07 18.60 3.38
CA ASN A 132 4.17 20.00 2.97
C ASN A 132 4.67 20.16 1.53
N ALA A 133 5.69 19.40 1.13
CA ALA A 133 6.20 19.39 -0.24
C ALA A 133 5.13 18.94 -1.25
N LEU A 134 4.32 17.92 -0.89
CA LEU A 134 3.18 17.49 -1.70
C LEU A 134 2.11 18.57 -1.84
N PHE A 135 1.74 19.22 -0.74
CA PHE A 135 0.74 20.29 -0.76
C PHE A 135 1.22 21.48 -1.59
N ASP A 136 2.49 21.87 -1.46
CA ASP A 136 3.08 22.92 -2.28
C ASP A 136 3.11 22.53 -3.76
N LYS A 137 3.32 21.25 -4.08
CA LYS A 137 3.22 20.74 -5.45
C LYS A 137 1.79 20.85 -5.99
N CYS A 138 0.76 20.50 -5.21
CA CYS A 138 -0.65 20.67 -5.58
C CYS A 138 -1.00 22.16 -5.83
N VAL A 139 -0.51 23.07 -4.98
CA VAL A 139 -0.72 24.51 -5.13
C VAL A 139 -0.14 25.05 -6.45
N LYS A 140 1.02 24.53 -6.87
CA LYS A 140 1.71 24.95 -8.10
C LYS A 140 1.17 24.26 -9.35
N MET A 141 0.50 23.11 -9.19
CA MET A 141 -0.03 22.29 -10.28
C MET A 141 -1.05 23.05 -11.12
N LYS A 142 -0.91 22.95 -12.46
CA LYS A 142 -1.77 23.66 -13.42
C LYS A 142 -2.83 22.79 -14.08
N CYS A 143 -2.73 21.48 -13.96
CA CYS A 143 -3.74 20.55 -14.42
C CYS A 143 -4.82 20.35 -13.36
N LYS A 144 -5.86 19.57 -13.68
CA LYS A 144 -6.86 19.17 -12.69
C LYS A 144 -6.27 18.12 -11.76
N TRP A 145 -6.57 18.23 -10.48
CA TRP A 145 -6.14 17.26 -9.49
C TRP A 145 -7.15 17.06 -8.37
N MET A 146 -7.07 15.89 -7.74
CA MET A 146 -7.86 15.50 -6.60
C MET A 146 -6.99 14.74 -5.61
N MET A 147 -7.10 15.05 -4.33
CA MET A 147 -6.35 14.40 -3.26
C MET A 147 -7.28 13.90 -2.17
N SER A 148 -7.10 12.65 -1.74
CA SER A 148 -7.67 12.08 -0.52
C SER A 148 -6.72 12.28 0.66
N ASN A 149 -7.26 12.65 1.83
CA ASN A 149 -6.48 12.73 3.07
C ASN A 149 -7.37 12.63 4.31
N SER A 150 -6.75 12.59 5.49
CA SER A 150 -7.42 12.74 6.78
C SER A 150 -8.11 14.10 6.91
N ASN A 151 -9.24 14.13 7.63
CA ASN A 151 -9.90 15.38 7.98
C ASN A 151 -9.20 16.07 9.18
N THR A 152 -8.05 16.71 8.94
CA THR A 152 -7.26 17.39 9.98
C THR A 152 -7.07 18.87 9.67
N GLU A 153 -6.92 19.68 10.72
CA GLU A 153 -6.71 21.13 10.62
C GLU A 153 -5.48 21.52 9.76
N PRO A 154 -4.30 20.85 9.89
CA PRO A 154 -3.15 21.18 9.04
C PRO A 154 -3.43 21.04 7.54
N VAL A 155 -4.16 19.99 7.13
CA VAL A 155 -4.50 19.77 5.71
C VAL A 155 -5.48 20.84 5.24
N ARG A 156 -6.51 21.14 6.04
CA ARG A 156 -7.50 22.17 5.73
C ARG A 156 -6.87 23.54 5.60
N GLU A 157 -6.04 23.95 6.55
CA GLU A 157 -5.43 25.28 6.54
C GLU A 157 -4.49 25.48 5.35
N LYS A 158 -3.68 24.47 5.03
CA LYS A 158 -2.75 24.55 3.90
C LYS A 158 -3.47 24.61 2.55
N LEU A 159 -4.61 23.92 2.43
CA LEU A 159 -5.36 23.79 1.17
C LEU A 159 -6.70 24.53 1.14
N LYS A 160 -6.94 25.46 2.07
CA LYS A 160 -8.20 26.22 2.20
C LYS A 160 -8.64 27.03 0.98
N LYS A 161 -7.74 27.25 0.03
CA LYS A 161 -8.04 27.93 -1.25
C LYS A 161 -8.68 27.01 -2.29
N PHE A 162 -8.72 25.71 -2.02
CA PHE A 162 -9.28 24.69 -2.89
C PHE A 162 -10.62 24.19 -2.37
N ASN A 163 -11.33 23.43 -3.20
CA ASN A 163 -12.57 22.79 -2.79
C ASN A 163 -12.25 21.64 -1.83
N ILE A 164 -12.99 21.55 -0.73
CA ILE A 164 -12.83 20.50 0.29
C ILE A 164 -14.20 19.85 0.52
N VAL A 165 -14.29 18.54 0.31
CA VAL A 165 -15.49 17.74 0.56
C VAL A 165 -15.18 16.75 1.68
N GLU A 166 -16.03 16.72 2.70
CA GLU A 166 -15.98 15.68 3.74
C GLU A 166 -16.66 14.41 3.26
N ILE A 167 -16.04 13.27 3.56
CA ILE A 167 -16.62 11.95 3.32
C ILE A 167 -16.54 11.11 4.60
N GLU A 168 -17.52 10.23 4.79
CA GLU A 168 -17.47 9.22 5.85
C GLU A 168 -16.80 7.95 5.33
N ALA A 169 -15.70 7.54 5.96
CA ALA A 169 -14.98 6.31 5.63
C ALA A 169 -15.05 5.30 6.78
N ARG A 170 -15.04 4.01 6.44
CA ARG A 170 -15.07 2.91 7.42
C ARG A 170 -13.65 2.52 7.83
N ARG A 171 -13.36 2.47 9.14
CA ARG A 171 -12.07 1.97 9.66
C ARG A 171 -12.11 0.46 9.88
N ALA A 172 -11.96 -0.33 8.81
CA ALA A 172 -11.99 -1.78 8.90
C ALA A 172 -10.67 -2.42 9.40
N ILE A 173 -9.52 -1.76 9.18
CA ILE A 173 -8.21 -2.45 9.21
C ILE A 173 -7.64 -2.63 10.63
N ASN A 174 -8.13 -1.91 11.65
CA ASN A 174 -7.58 -2.04 13.01
C ASN A 174 -8.53 -1.64 14.16
N SER A 175 -9.82 -1.93 14.04
CA SER A 175 -10.79 -1.51 15.05
C SER A 175 -11.29 -2.65 15.92
N LYS A 176 -11.27 -2.46 17.24
CA LYS A 176 -12.11 -3.22 18.21
C LYS A 176 -13.60 -3.05 17.92
N ASN A 177 -13.96 -2.02 17.14
CA ASN A 177 -15.31 -1.71 16.68
C ASN A 177 -15.33 -1.57 15.14
N PRO A 178 -15.59 -2.65 14.38
CA PRO A 178 -15.60 -2.63 12.92
C PRO A 178 -16.59 -1.63 12.28
N ALA A 179 -17.56 -1.13 13.04
CA ALA A 179 -18.51 -0.11 12.61
C ALA A 179 -17.99 1.34 12.78
N ALA A 180 -16.80 1.53 13.36
CA ALA A 180 -16.23 2.85 13.57
C ALA A 180 -16.03 3.58 12.23
N LYS A 181 -16.62 4.77 12.16
CA LYS A 181 -16.46 5.71 11.05
C LYS A 181 -15.37 6.73 11.38
N THR A 182 -14.63 7.16 10.37
CA THR A 182 -13.77 8.34 10.41
C THR A 182 -14.25 9.31 9.34
N LYS A 183 -13.92 10.59 9.53
CA LYS A 183 -14.12 11.59 8.50
C LYS A 183 -12.81 11.75 7.74
N GLU A 184 -12.89 11.61 6.43
CA GLU A 184 -11.80 11.92 5.51
C GLU A 184 -12.22 13.12 4.65
N ILE A 185 -11.26 13.69 3.93
CA ILE A 185 -11.52 14.78 3.00
C ILE A 185 -11.01 14.45 1.60
N ILE A 186 -11.75 14.96 0.62
CA ILE A 186 -11.32 15.07 -0.77
C ILE A 186 -11.06 16.54 -1.05
N VAL A 187 -9.87 16.86 -1.53
CA VAL A 187 -9.45 18.22 -1.88
C VAL A 187 -9.18 18.32 -3.39
N TYR A 188 -9.67 19.35 -4.08
CA TYR A 188 -9.48 19.51 -5.52
C TYR A 188 -9.58 20.96 -6.03
N ASN A 189 -8.99 21.23 -7.20
CA ASN A 189 -8.95 22.55 -7.87
C ASN A 189 -9.92 22.69 -9.07
#